data_AF-A0A919KB57-F1
#
_entry.id   AF-A0A919KB57-F1
#
_cell.length_a   1.000
_cell.length_b   1.000
_cell.length_c   1.000
_cell.angle_alpha   90.00
_cell.angle_beta   90.00
_cell.angle_gamma   90.00
#
_symmetry.space_group_name_H-M   'P 1'
#
loop_
_entity.id
_entity.type
_entity.pdbx_description
1 polymer ?
#
loop_
_entity_poly.entity_id
_entity_poly.type
_entity_poly.pdbx_seq_one_letter_code
_entity_poly.pdbx_strand_id
1 'polypeptide(L)'
;MSTVALILRQDFEQAVDAARAVGGGEEHVPGLATSLDSALTARVRAVWDGIEAALRAAFEYGREKANPLVKTAITEAESLVASAGHRAADVQQTILVKLSEYVVRLTDAALSRVRTELILGGVTWRLSGVELAQKISLTGALSTNITSLATMTSGGELTVNAQYTVGK
;
A
#
# COMPACT_ATOMS: atom_id res chain seq x y z
N MET A 1 19.43 12.47 12.38
CA MET A 1 18.85 13.34 11.33
C MET A 1 17.48 12.75 10.98
N SER A 2 16.48 13.56 10.66
CA SER A 2 15.21 13.04 10.12
C SER A 2 15.10 13.51 8.67
N THR A 3 14.61 12.66 7.78
CA THR A 3 14.43 13.00 6.37
C THR A 3 13.01 12.67 5.98
N VAL A 4 12.28 13.61 5.42
CA VAL A 4 10.94 13.33 4.89
C VAL A 4 11.10 12.81 3.47
N ALA A 5 10.52 11.65 3.17
CA ALA A 5 10.47 11.12 1.82
C ALA A 5 9.10 11.49 1.20
N LEU A 6 9.13 12.29 0.15
CA LEU A 6 7.94 12.55 -0.66
C LEU A 6 7.64 11.32 -1.52
N ILE A 7 6.37 10.95 -1.62
CA ILE A 7 5.92 9.93 -2.57
C ILE A 7 5.92 10.55 -3.95
N LEU A 8 6.71 10.01 -4.88
CA LEU A 8 6.69 10.43 -6.27
C LEU A 8 5.62 9.64 -7.03
N ARG A 9 5.12 10.23 -8.12
CA ARG A 9 4.15 9.57 -9.02
C ARG A 9 4.63 8.19 -9.47
N GLN A 10 5.92 8.05 -9.76
CA GLN A 10 6.50 6.78 -10.18
C GLN A 10 6.39 5.70 -9.09
N ASP A 11 6.60 6.04 -7.82
CA ASP A 11 6.48 5.08 -6.71
C ASP A 11 5.05 4.64 -6.52
N PHE A 12 4.12 5.58 -6.64
CA PHE A 12 2.70 5.32 -6.56
C PHE A 12 2.27 4.30 -7.62
N GLU A 13 2.60 4.55 -8.89
CA GLU A 13 2.23 3.64 -9.98
C GLU A 13 2.91 2.27 -9.83
N GLN A 14 4.19 2.22 -9.40
CA GLN A 14 4.88 0.95 -9.12
C GLN A 14 4.20 0.16 -7.98
N ALA A 15 3.76 0.83 -6.92
CA ALA A 15 3.06 0.21 -5.81
C ALA A 15 1.68 -0.34 -6.23
N VAL A 16 0.97 0.42 -7.06
CA VAL A 16 -0.33 -0.01 -7.64
C VAL A 16 -0.15 -1.23 -8.53
N ASP A 17 0.85 -1.22 -9.42
CA ASP A 17 1.11 -2.33 -10.34
C ASP A 17 1.50 -3.61 -9.62
N ALA A 18 2.33 -3.51 -8.59
CA ALA A 18 2.71 -4.66 -7.75
C ALA A 18 1.50 -5.26 -7.01
N ALA A 19 0.65 -4.41 -6.43
CA ALA A 19 -0.57 -4.87 -5.78
C ALA A 19 -1.59 -5.46 -6.78
N ARG A 20 -1.63 -4.95 -8.02
CA ARG A 20 -2.44 -5.53 -9.09
C ARG A 20 -1.98 -6.95 -9.45
N ALA A 21 -0.67 -7.20 -9.48
CA ALA A 21 -0.09 -8.51 -9.83
C ALA A 21 -0.48 -9.65 -8.87
N VAL A 22 -0.69 -9.34 -7.58
CA VAL A 22 -1.12 -10.32 -6.57
C VAL A 22 -2.39 -11.05 -7.02
N GLY A 23 -2.34 -12.38 -7.09
CA GLY A 23 -3.51 -13.20 -7.45
C GLY A 23 -3.98 -13.04 -8.90
N GLY A 24 -3.13 -12.48 -9.79
CA GLY A 24 -3.40 -12.35 -11.21
C GLY A 24 -3.20 -13.62 -12.05
N GLY A 25 -2.84 -14.76 -11.43
CA GLY A 25 -2.57 -16.04 -12.10
C GLY A 25 -2.71 -17.25 -11.16
N GLU A 26 -1.99 -18.34 -11.44
CA GLU A 26 -1.89 -19.53 -10.55
C GLU A 26 -1.09 -19.26 -9.26
N GLU A 27 -0.60 -18.04 -9.07
CA GLU A 27 0.17 -17.64 -7.90
C GLU A 27 -0.64 -17.82 -6.61
N HIS A 28 -0.06 -18.59 -5.69
CA HIS A 28 -0.63 -18.82 -4.38
C HIS A 28 -0.61 -17.51 -3.58
N VAL A 29 -1.80 -16.98 -3.28
CA VAL A 29 -1.94 -15.85 -2.36
C VAL A 29 -1.65 -16.35 -0.94
N PRO A 30 -0.66 -15.77 -0.23
CA PRO A 30 -0.32 -16.21 1.12
C PRO A 30 -1.52 -16.20 2.07
N GLY A 31 -1.73 -17.33 2.74
CA GLY A 31 -2.81 -17.50 3.71
C GLY A 31 -4.14 -17.99 3.14
N LEU A 32 -4.24 -18.23 1.83
CA LEU A 32 -5.41 -18.92 1.26
C LEU A 32 -5.25 -20.43 1.36
N ALA A 33 -6.32 -21.11 1.79
CA ALA A 33 -6.35 -22.58 1.77
C ALA A 33 -6.44 -23.14 0.34
N THR A 34 -7.06 -22.40 -0.58
CA THR A 34 -7.21 -22.76 -2.01
C THR A 34 -7.24 -21.51 -2.88
N SER A 35 -6.81 -21.64 -4.14
CA SER A 35 -6.93 -20.55 -5.11
C SER A 35 -8.40 -20.15 -5.31
N LEU A 36 -8.64 -18.88 -5.61
CA LEU A 36 -9.95 -18.41 -6.04
C LEU A 36 -10.27 -18.98 -7.42
N ASP A 37 -11.54 -19.29 -7.67
CA ASP A 37 -11.99 -19.62 -9.02
C ASP A 37 -11.91 -18.38 -9.94
N SER A 38 -11.94 -18.62 -11.26
CA SER A 38 -11.78 -17.54 -12.24
C SER A 38 -12.85 -16.44 -12.15
N ALA A 39 -14.07 -16.78 -11.71
CA ALA A 39 -15.16 -15.82 -11.56
C ALA A 39 -14.93 -14.91 -10.33
N LEU A 40 -14.55 -15.47 -9.18
CA LEU A 40 -14.18 -14.70 -7.99
C LEU A 40 -12.93 -13.86 -8.23
N THR A 41 -11.92 -14.39 -8.91
CA THR A 41 -10.71 -13.65 -9.28
C THR A 41 -11.04 -12.43 -10.13
N ALA A 42 -11.92 -12.57 -11.14
CA ALA A 42 -12.37 -11.45 -11.95
C ALA A 42 -13.10 -10.37 -11.13
N ARG A 43 -13.93 -10.78 -10.17
CA ARG A 43 -14.65 -9.84 -9.28
C ARG A 43 -13.71 -9.13 -8.30
N VAL A 44 -12.73 -9.83 -7.73
CA VAL A 44 -11.69 -9.22 -6.89
C VAL A 44 -10.89 -8.20 -7.69
N ARG A 45 -10.57 -8.50 -8.95
CA ARG A 45 -9.89 -7.56 -9.84
C ARG A 45 -10.71 -6.29 -10.07
N ALA A 46 -12.00 -6.42 -10.35
CA ALA A 46 -12.89 -5.26 -10.52
C ALA A 46 -12.95 -4.38 -9.26
N VAL A 47 -13.07 -4.99 -8.08
CA VAL A 47 -13.00 -4.26 -6.79
C VAL A 47 -11.65 -3.57 -6.62
N TRP A 48 -10.56 -4.25 -6.97
CA TRP A 48 -9.22 -3.67 -6.91
C TRP A 48 -9.07 -2.46 -7.82
N ASP A 49 -9.59 -2.50 -9.05
CA ASP A 49 -9.56 -1.36 -9.96
C ASP A 49 -10.33 -0.15 -9.39
N GLY A 50 -11.42 -0.38 -8.66
CA GLY A 50 -12.12 0.67 -7.90
C GLY A 50 -11.30 1.26 -6.75
N ILE A 51 -10.60 0.41 -5.99
CA ILE A 51 -9.66 0.84 -4.94
C ILE A 51 -8.52 1.66 -5.55
N GLU A 52 -7.93 1.20 -6.65
CA GLU A 52 -6.87 1.91 -7.37
C GLU A 52 -7.33 3.29 -7.84
N ALA A 53 -8.53 3.40 -8.43
CA ALA A 53 -9.09 4.67 -8.83
C ALA A 53 -9.25 5.63 -7.63
N ALA A 54 -9.69 5.12 -6.48
CA ALA A 54 -9.79 5.90 -5.25
C ALA A 54 -8.42 6.35 -4.72
N LEU A 55 -7.42 5.47 -4.74
CA LEU A 55 -6.04 5.79 -4.35
C LEU A 55 -5.41 6.82 -5.29
N ARG A 56 -5.60 6.68 -6.61
CA ARG A 56 -5.08 7.63 -7.61
C ARG A 56 -5.75 8.99 -7.45
N ALA A 57 -7.07 9.04 -7.23
CA ALA A 57 -7.75 10.29 -6.92
C ALA A 57 -7.26 10.94 -5.62
N ALA A 58 -6.95 10.12 -4.60
CA ALA A 58 -6.38 10.61 -3.34
C ALA A 58 -5.00 11.23 -3.57
N PHE A 59 -4.16 10.59 -4.37
CA PHE A 59 -2.84 11.09 -4.74
C PHE A 59 -2.91 12.39 -5.57
N GLU A 60 -3.74 12.43 -6.62
CA GLU A 60 -3.76 13.55 -7.57
C GLU A 60 -4.54 14.77 -7.08
N TYR A 61 -5.63 14.54 -6.34
CA TYR A 61 -6.60 15.59 -6.01
C TYR A 61 -6.83 15.79 -4.51
N GLY A 62 -6.15 15.00 -3.68
CA GLY A 62 -6.29 15.03 -2.23
C GLY A 62 -7.55 14.33 -1.73
N ARG A 63 -7.67 14.30 -0.39
CA ARG A 63 -8.65 13.48 0.34
C ARG A 63 -10.10 13.81 0.00
N GLU A 64 -10.44 15.09 -0.12
CA GLU A 64 -11.84 15.52 -0.29
C GLU A 64 -12.43 15.01 -1.60
N LYS A 65 -11.66 15.10 -2.69
CA LYS A 65 -12.09 14.62 -4.01
C LYS A 65 -12.08 13.10 -4.13
N ALA A 66 -11.21 12.43 -3.38
CA ALA A 66 -11.14 10.97 -3.36
C ALA A 66 -12.23 10.30 -2.51
N ASN A 67 -12.73 10.98 -1.47
CA ASN A 67 -13.71 10.44 -0.53
C ASN A 67 -14.94 9.74 -1.17
N PRO A 68 -15.61 10.28 -2.22
CA PRO A 68 -16.70 9.56 -2.86
C PRO A 68 -16.23 8.24 -3.49
N LEU A 69 -15.07 8.22 -4.15
CA LEU A 69 -14.51 7.00 -4.76
C LEU A 69 -14.09 5.99 -3.68
N VAL A 70 -13.52 6.45 -2.58
CA VAL A 70 -13.18 5.60 -1.43
C VAL A 70 -14.43 4.91 -0.87
N LYS A 71 -15.54 5.65 -0.69
CA LYS A 71 -16.80 5.07 -0.21
C LYS A 71 -17.38 4.04 -1.19
N THR A 72 -17.32 4.32 -2.49
CA THR A 72 -17.75 3.37 -3.52
C THR A 72 -16.91 2.10 -3.47
N ALA A 73 -15.58 2.22 -3.47
CA ALA A 73 -14.67 1.08 -3.43
C ALA A 73 -14.85 0.22 -2.16
N ILE A 74 -15.10 0.85 -1.00
CA ILE A 74 -15.43 0.15 0.24
C ILE A 74 -16.74 -0.64 0.08
N THR A 75 -17.79 0.02 -0.43
CA THR A 75 -19.11 -0.61 -0.62
C THR A 75 -19.02 -1.81 -1.56
N GLU A 76 -18.27 -1.68 -2.66
CA GLU A 76 -18.05 -2.75 -3.63
C GLU A 76 -17.26 -3.91 -3.01
N ALA A 77 -16.21 -3.62 -2.24
CA ALA A 77 -15.42 -4.64 -1.55
C ALA A 77 -16.24 -5.41 -0.51
N GLU A 78 -17.01 -4.70 0.34
CA GLU A 78 -17.86 -5.32 1.37
C GLU A 78 -19.01 -6.13 0.73
N SER A 79 -19.61 -5.61 -0.34
CA SER A 79 -20.63 -6.34 -1.12
C SER A 79 -20.08 -7.62 -1.73
N LEU A 80 -18.87 -7.56 -2.30
CA LEU A 80 -18.20 -8.74 -2.84
C LEU A 80 -17.97 -9.80 -1.75
N VAL A 81 -17.40 -9.41 -0.60
CA VAL A 81 -17.17 -10.31 0.54
C VAL A 81 -18.48 -10.93 1.02
N ALA A 82 -19.53 -10.14 1.21
CA ALA A 82 -20.84 -10.63 1.64
C ALA A 82 -21.45 -11.63 0.64
N SER A 83 -21.29 -11.38 -0.66
CA SER A 83 -21.82 -12.25 -1.71
C SER A 83 -21.01 -13.54 -1.95
N ALA A 84 -19.79 -13.64 -1.42
CA ALA A 84 -18.89 -14.78 -1.63
C ALA A 84 -19.23 -16.01 -0.75
N GLY A 85 -20.15 -15.87 0.21
CA GLY A 85 -20.64 -16.96 1.06
C GLY A 85 -19.50 -17.65 1.81
N HIS A 86 -19.31 -18.95 1.57
CA HIS A 86 -18.25 -19.74 2.22
C HIS A 86 -16.82 -19.32 1.83
N ARG A 87 -16.65 -18.57 0.73
CA ARG A 87 -15.34 -18.01 0.29
C ARG A 87 -15.11 -16.57 0.77
N ALA A 88 -15.97 -16.00 1.61
CA ALA A 88 -15.85 -14.62 2.09
C ALA A 88 -14.49 -14.31 2.73
N ALA A 89 -13.98 -15.23 3.56
CA ALA A 89 -12.67 -15.09 4.20
C ALA A 89 -11.53 -15.04 3.18
N ASP A 90 -11.57 -15.90 2.14
CA ASP A 90 -10.55 -15.93 1.10
C ASP A 90 -10.54 -14.64 0.27
N VAL A 91 -11.72 -14.12 -0.05
CA VAL A 91 -11.86 -12.86 -0.79
C VAL A 91 -11.34 -11.69 0.04
N GLN A 92 -11.74 -11.60 1.31
CA GLN A 92 -11.24 -10.57 2.21
C GLN A 92 -9.72 -10.65 2.34
N GLN A 93 -9.17 -11.85 2.56
CA GLN A 93 -7.74 -12.06 2.67
C GLN A 93 -7.00 -11.64 1.39
N THR A 94 -7.55 -11.96 0.22
CA THR A 94 -6.94 -11.57 -1.06
C THR A 94 -6.86 -10.05 -1.21
N ILE A 95 -7.93 -9.33 -0.87
CA ILE A 95 -7.94 -7.87 -0.89
C ILE A 95 -6.92 -7.32 0.12
N LEU A 96 -6.85 -7.88 1.33
CA LEU A 96 -5.87 -7.47 2.35
C LEU A 96 -4.42 -7.66 1.90
N VAL A 97 -4.11 -8.78 1.23
CA VAL A 97 -2.77 -9.02 0.68
C VAL A 97 -2.44 -7.99 -0.40
N LYS A 98 -3.38 -7.66 -1.29
CA LYS A 98 -3.20 -6.59 -2.29
C LYS A 98 -2.90 -5.24 -1.64
N LEU A 99 -3.68 -4.84 -0.65
CA LEU A 99 -3.46 -3.60 0.11
C LEU A 99 -2.09 -3.62 0.83
N SER A 100 -1.66 -4.79 1.33
CA SER A 100 -0.36 -4.95 1.98
C SER A 100 0.79 -4.81 0.99
N GLU A 101 0.70 -5.44 -0.18
CA GLU A 101 1.72 -5.33 -1.23
C GLU A 101 1.86 -3.87 -1.70
N TYR A 102 0.76 -3.14 -1.84
CA TYR A 102 0.79 -1.70 -2.13
C TYR A 102 1.62 -0.93 -1.10
N VAL A 103 1.37 -1.15 0.20
CA VAL A 103 2.11 -0.47 1.28
C VAL A 103 3.59 -0.84 1.28
N VAL A 104 3.91 -2.13 1.13
CA VAL A 104 5.29 -2.62 1.10
C VAL A 104 6.05 -1.93 -0.01
N ARG A 105 5.50 -1.90 -1.22
CA ARG A 105 6.16 -1.31 -2.39
C ARG A 105 6.33 0.19 -2.30
N LEU A 106 5.32 0.88 -1.77
CA LEU A 106 5.40 2.30 -1.50
C LEU A 106 6.49 2.62 -0.47
N THR A 107 6.60 1.79 0.57
CA THR A 107 7.62 1.91 1.61
C THR A 107 9.01 1.62 1.05
N ASP A 108 9.17 0.56 0.26
CA ASP A 108 10.43 0.21 -0.39
C ASP A 108 10.94 1.34 -1.29
N ALA A 109 10.04 1.96 -2.06
CA ALA A 109 10.38 3.11 -2.91
C ALA A 109 10.79 4.35 -2.10
N ALA A 110 10.19 4.57 -0.93
CA ALA A 110 10.61 5.63 -0.01
C ALA A 110 11.99 5.32 0.62
N LEU A 111 12.20 4.07 1.04
CA LEU A 111 13.45 3.61 1.65
C LEU A 111 14.62 3.61 0.66
N SER A 112 14.37 3.30 -0.62
CA SER A 112 15.42 3.28 -1.65
C SER A 112 16.06 4.66 -1.90
N ARG A 113 15.44 5.74 -1.41
CA ARG A 113 15.98 7.11 -1.46
C ARG A 113 16.87 7.46 -0.27
N VAL A 114 16.81 6.68 0.81
CA VAL A 114 17.68 6.89 1.96
C VAL A 114 19.10 6.49 1.57
N ARG A 115 20.01 7.45 1.63
CA ARG A 115 21.42 7.19 1.32
C ARG A 115 22.03 6.33 2.43
N THR A 116 22.81 5.33 2.05
CA THR A 116 23.56 4.51 3.02
C THR A 116 24.73 5.27 3.64
N GLU A 117 25.26 6.28 2.92
CA GLU A 117 26.37 7.11 3.36
C GLU A 117 26.13 8.60 3.04
N LEU A 118 26.58 9.48 3.93
CA LEU A 118 26.58 10.93 3.76
C LEU A 118 27.98 11.49 4.03
N ILE A 119 28.45 12.41 3.19
CA ILE A 119 29.70 13.14 3.42
C ILE A 119 29.35 14.56 3.86
N LEU A 120 29.65 14.90 5.11
CA LEU A 120 29.39 16.21 5.70
C LEU A 120 30.67 16.73 6.34
N GLY A 121 31.18 17.87 5.85
CA GLY A 121 32.42 18.46 6.38
C GLY A 121 33.65 17.57 6.24
N GLY A 122 33.71 16.73 5.19
CA GLY A 122 34.82 15.78 4.98
C GLY A 122 34.75 14.51 5.83
N VAL A 123 33.73 14.37 6.69
CA VAL A 123 33.50 13.17 7.51
C VAL A 123 32.44 12.29 6.85
N THR A 124 32.70 10.99 6.78
CA THR A 124 31.75 9.99 6.27
C THR A 124 30.85 9.50 7.39
N TRP A 125 29.55 9.70 7.22
CA TRP A 125 28.49 9.24 8.10
C TRP A 125 27.83 8.02 7.47
N ARG A 126 27.76 6.92 8.20
CA ARG A 126 27.11 5.68 7.76
C ARG A 126 25.75 5.52 8.41
N LEU A 127 24.79 5.05 7.64
CA LEU A 127 23.45 4.74 8.11
C LEU A 127 23.52 3.67 9.21
N SER A 128 22.99 3.96 10.39
CA SER A 128 22.96 3.06 11.55
C SER A 128 21.56 2.52 11.82
N GLY A 129 20.52 3.18 11.33
CA GLY A 129 19.13 2.75 11.51
C GLY A 129 18.17 3.55 10.65
N VAL A 130 17.06 2.92 10.28
CA VAL A 130 15.95 3.57 9.59
C VAL A 130 14.67 3.22 10.31
N GLU A 131 13.85 4.23 10.59
CA GLU A 131 12.54 4.07 11.19
C GLU A 131 11.48 4.75 10.32
N LEU A 132 10.44 4.01 9.95
CA LEU A 132 9.27 4.57 9.31
C LEU A 132 8.31 5.08 10.39
N ALA A 133 8.04 6.38 10.41
CA ALA A 133 7.23 6.99 11.48
C ALA A 133 5.73 6.69 11.34
N GLN A 134 5.28 6.17 10.20
CA GLN A 134 3.89 5.82 9.96
C GLN A 134 3.63 4.35 10.26
N LYS A 135 2.87 4.09 11.33
CA LYS A 135 2.36 2.75 11.63
C LYS A 135 1.09 2.50 10.82
N ILE A 136 1.20 1.66 9.79
CA ILE A 136 0.05 1.18 9.02
C ILE A 136 -0.26 -0.22 9.50
N SER A 137 -1.30 -0.38 10.31
CA SER A 137 -1.77 -1.70 10.71
C SER A 137 -2.93 -2.08 9.80
N LEU A 138 -2.68 -2.96 8.82
CA LEU A 138 -3.70 -3.50 7.93
C LEU A 138 -4.50 -4.64 8.60
N THR A 139 -4.88 -4.42 9.86
CA THR A 139 -5.60 -5.39 10.69
C THR A 139 -6.99 -4.85 10.94
N GLY A 140 -8.03 -5.61 10.59
CA GLY A 140 -9.43 -5.23 10.84
C GLY A 140 -10.27 -5.15 9.57
N ALA A 141 -11.25 -4.25 9.58
CA ALA A 141 -12.22 -4.10 8.51
C ALA A 141 -11.58 -3.50 7.24
N LEU A 142 -12.03 -3.97 6.06
CA LEU A 142 -11.57 -3.44 4.76
C LEU A 142 -11.83 -1.94 4.64
N SER A 143 -12.96 -1.45 5.15
CA SER A 143 -13.29 -0.03 5.19
C SER A 143 -12.25 0.81 5.91
N THR A 144 -11.78 0.35 7.07
CA THR A 144 -10.70 1.02 7.82
C THR A 144 -9.41 1.03 7.01
N ASN A 145 -9.00 -0.10 6.46
CA ASN A 145 -7.74 -0.21 5.72
C ASN A 145 -7.74 0.66 4.45
N ILE A 146 -8.79 0.62 3.65
CA ILE A 146 -8.91 1.43 2.43
C ILE A 146 -8.90 2.93 2.78
N THR A 147 -9.64 3.34 3.83
CA THR A 147 -9.67 4.75 4.29
C THR A 147 -8.30 5.23 4.79
N SER A 148 -7.60 4.40 5.56
CA SER A 148 -6.26 4.72 6.05
C SER A 148 -5.27 4.88 4.91
N LEU A 149 -5.31 4.00 3.91
CA LEU A 149 -4.44 4.09 2.75
C LEU A 149 -4.75 5.29 1.87
N ALA A 150 -6.02 5.62 1.64
CA ALA A 150 -6.38 6.83 0.93
C ALA A 150 -5.92 8.10 1.68
N THR A 151 -6.02 8.11 3.02
CA THR A 151 -5.54 9.23 3.84
C THR A 151 -4.03 9.39 3.73
N MET A 152 -3.28 8.31 3.90
CA MET A 152 -1.81 8.30 3.71
C MET A 152 -1.43 8.79 2.31
N THR A 153 -2.06 8.22 1.29
CA THR A 153 -1.76 8.54 -0.12
C THR A 153 -2.07 10.00 -0.44
N SER A 154 -3.16 10.55 0.10
CA SER A 154 -3.51 11.97 -0.05
C SER A 154 -2.58 12.92 0.70
N GLY A 155 -1.91 12.44 1.75
CA GLY A 155 -0.90 13.22 2.45
C GLY A 155 0.38 13.37 1.62
N GLY A 156 0.64 12.44 0.68
CA GLY A 156 1.80 12.48 -0.20
C GLY A 156 3.16 12.32 0.50
N GLU A 157 3.16 12.09 1.81
CA GLU A 157 4.36 12.11 2.65
C GLU A 157 4.49 10.81 3.42
N LEU A 158 5.65 10.16 3.29
CA LEU A 158 6.13 9.10 4.17
C LEU A 158 7.33 9.64 4.94
N THR A 159 7.19 9.73 6.27
CA THR A 159 8.27 10.22 7.12
C THR A 159 9.24 9.08 7.43
N VAL A 160 10.49 9.22 6.96
CA VAL A 160 11.55 8.22 7.11
C VAL A 160 12.69 8.77 7.97
N ASN A 161 12.75 8.34 9.21
CA ASN A 161 13.80 8.77 10.13
C ASN A 161 15.07 7.94 9.90
N ALA A 162 16.06 8.54 9.24
CA ALA A 162 17.37 7.92 8.98
C ALA A 162 18.42 8.37 10.01
N GLN A 163 18.88 7.44 10.83
CA GLN A 163 19.93 7.66 11.82
C GLN A 163 21.29 7.35 11.21
N TYR A 164 22.26 8.25 11.40
CA TYR A 164 23.62 8.08 10.90
C TYR A 164 24.62 8.18 12.05
N THR A 165 25.69 7.39 11.95
CA THR A 165 26.82 7.40 12.88
C THR A 165 28.11 7.67 12.12
N VAL A 166 29.09 8.29 12.78
CA VAL A 166 30.39 8.56 12.15
C VAL A 166 31.10 7.23 11.92
N GLY A 167 31.44 6.94 10.65
CA GLY A 167 32.24 5.78 10.31
C GLY A 167 33.64 5.94 10.90
N LYS A 168 34.08 4.97 11.70
CA LYS A 168 35.50 4.83 12.04
C LYS A 168 36.32 4.43 10.82
#